data_AF-A0A4U5P8X7-F1
#
_entry.id   AF-A0A4U5P8X7-F1
#
_cell.length_a   1.000
_cell.length_b   1.000
_cell.length_c   1.000
_cell.angle_alpha   90.00
_cell.angle_beta   90.00
_cell.angle_gamma   90.00
#
_symmetry.space_group_name_H-M   'P 1'
#
loop_
_entity.id
_entity.type
_entity.pdbx_description
1 polymer ?
#
loop_
_entity_poly.entity_id
_entity_poly.type
_entity_poly.pdbx_seq_one_letter_code
_entity_poly.pdbx_strand_id
1 'polypeptide(L)'
;MKRFRSLAALICCGLFIAAEPLGDAPFTCEPIFIAAEGPTVGFITSPAFPHSYPPDQHCSYRLKASSNALIIHLTFIEFDLEKKTERSGQCLNDFVVFVITDREGREHVTERFCGTEIPEPIQTMQSELVVMFTASQANEHKGFKIRYDFIPEERIPEPPASTSIETLAIAGIAEEARRRIP
;
A
#
# COMPACT_ATOMS: atom_id res chain seq x y z
N MET A 1 19.73 -4.38 -63.80
CA MET A 1 21.12 -4.21 -64.29
C MET A 1 21.48 -2.73 -64.31
N LYS A 2 22.39 -2.30 -63.42
CA LYS A 2 23.55 -1.43 -63.70
C LYS A 2 24.09 -0.91 -62.37
N ARG A 3 25.28 -1.38 -62.04
CA ARG A 3 26.19 -0.79 -61.05
C ARG A 3 26.76 0.49 -61.65
N PHE A 4 26.98 1.53 -60.85
CA PHE A 4 28.11 2.43 -61.02
C PHE A 4 28.71 2.76 -59.64
N ARG A 5 30.04 2.76 -59.61
CA ARG A 5 30.91 2.87 -58.44
C ARG A 5 31.16 4.33 -58.09
N SER A 6 31.25 4.59 -56.79
CA SER A 6 32.26 5.37 -56.07
C SER A 6 32.68 6.75 -56.61
N LEU A 7 32.42 7.80 -55.81
CA LEU A 7 33.46 8.76 -55.43
C LEU A 7 33.21 9.21 -53.98
N ALA A 8 34.27 9.12 -53.17
CA ALA A 8 34.30 9.55 -51.79
C ALA A 8 34.33 11.09 -51.69
N ALA A 9 33.71 11.64 -50.64
CA ALA A 9 34.08 12.91 -50.04
C ALA A 9 33.85 12.84 -48.53
N LEU A 10 34.83 13.35 -47.80
CA LEU A 10 35.09 13.16 -46.38
C LEU A 10 34.20 14.01 -45.45
N ILE A 11 33.85 13.40 -44.31
CA ILE A 11 33.79 13.93 -42.94
C ILE A 11 32.89 15.16 -42.67
N CYS A 12 31.83 14.94 -41.91
CA CYS A 12 31.56 15.76 -40.73
C CYS A 12 30.87 14.91 -39.66
N CYS A 13 31.50 14.83 -38.47
CA CYS A 13 31.04 14.28 -37.19
C CYS A 13 30.12 13.04 -37.27
N GLY A 14 30.61 11.82 -37.01
CA GLY A 14 31.16 11.47 -35.70
C GLY A 14 30.02 11.37 -34.68
N LEU A 15 29.55 10.13 -34.46
CA LEU A 15 28.52 9.69 -33.51
C LEU A 15 27.06 9.98 -33.90
N PHE A 16 26.53 9.16 -34.81
CA PHE A 16 25.18 8.62 -34.58
C PHE A 16 25.33 7.50 -33.55
N ILE A 17 25.35 7.84 -32.27
CA ILE A 17 24.86 6.90 -31.27
C ILE A 17 23.35 6.94 -31.47
N ALA A 18 22.82 5.96 -32.19
CA ALA A 18 21.46 5.55 -31.92
C ALA A 18 21.45 5.22 -30.43
N ALA A 19 20.87 6.09 -29.62
CA ALA A 19 20.50 5.73 -28.27
C ALA A 19 19.44 4.66 -28.44
N GLU A 20 19.88 3.40 -28.45
CA GLU A 20 19.04 2.29 -28.02
C GLU A 20 18.41 2.73 -26.69
N PRO A 21 17.09 2.56 -26.50
CA PRO A 21 16.49 2.92 -25.23
C PRO A 21 17.26 2.13 -24.18
N LEU A 22 17.86 2.83 -23.21
CA LEU A 22 18.50 2.22 -22.06
C LEU A 22 17.43 1.31 -21.45
N GLY A 23 17.54 0.02 -21.74
CA GLY A 23 16.59 -1.00 -21.31
C GLY A 23 16.42 -0.88 -19.81
N ASP A 24 15.16 -0.93 -19.39
CA ASP A 24 14.71 -0.91 -18.01
C ASP A 24 15.65 -1.69 -17.10
N ALA A 25 16.17 -1.02 -16.06
CA ALA A 25 16.92 -1.70 -15.03
C ALA A 25 16.02 -2.82 -14.45
N PRO A 26 16.42 -4.10 -14.48
CA PRO A 26 15.54 -5.24 -14.21
C PRO A 26 15.13 -5.42 -12.74
N PHE A 27 15.31 -4.38 -11.92
CA PHE A 27 15.15 -4.44 -10.47
C PHE A 27 14.32 -3.29 -9.89
N THR A 28 13.87 -2.31 -10.67
CA THR A 28 13.00 -1.25 -10.15
C THR A 28 11.54 -1.67 -10.20
N CYS A 29 10.83 -1.54 -9.09
CA CYS A 29 9.39 -1.74 -9.09
C CYS A 29 8.66 -0.59 -9.80
N GLU A 30 7.73 -0.97 -10.68
CA GLU A 30 6.79 -0.04 -11.29
C GLU A 30 5.56 0.17 -10.39
N PRO A 31 4.85 1.31 -10.51
CA PRO A 31 3.58 1.50 -9.83
C PRO A 31 2.53 0.48 -10.29
N ILE A 32 1.89 -0.20 -9.35
CA ILE A 32 0.83 -1.18 -9.62
C ILE A 32 -0.52 -0.59 -9.20
N PHE A 33 -1.52 -0.71 -10.07
CA PHE A 33 -2.90 -0.31 -9.81
C PHE A 33 -3.82 -1.52 -9.76
N ILE A 34 -4.47 -1.73 -8.63
CA ILE A 34 -5.41 -2.83 -8.38
C ILE A 34 -6.80 -2.21 -8.24
N ALA A 35 -7.64 -2.44 -9.24
CA ALA A 35 -9.03 -2.00 -9.24
C ALA A 35 -9.96 -3.16 -8.89
N ALA A 36 -11.04 -2.87 -8.17
CA ALA A 36 -12.09 -3.85 -7.85
C ALA A 36 -13.48 -3.27 -8.11
N GLU A 37 -14.30 -4.02 -8.85
CA GLU A 37 -15.72 -3.71 -9.08
C GLU A 37 -16.66 -4.40 -8.09
N GLY A 38 -16.13 -5.36 -7.32
CA GLY A 38 -16.86 -6.17 -6.37
C GLY A 38 -15.93 -6.80 -5.35
N PRO A 39 -16.47 -7.64 -4.44
CA PRO A 39 -15.66 -8.32 -3.44
C PRO A 39 -14.63 -9.23 -4.12
N THR A 40 -13.37 -9.08 -3.75
CA THR A 40 -12.27 -9.85 -4.32
C THR A 40 -11.11 -9.92 -3.35
N VAL A 41 -10.26 -10.93 -3.52
CA VAL A 41 -9.05 -11.15 -2.71
C VAL A 41 -7.85 -11.25 -3.62
N GLY A 42 -6.70 -10.80 -3.14
CA GLY A 42 -5.44 -11.00 -3.83
C GLY A 42 -4.25 -10.78 -2.91
N PHE A 43 -3.07 -10.68 -3.52
CA PHE A 43 -1.81 -10.53 -2.79
C PHE A 43 -0.96 -9.43 -3.39
N ILE A 44 -0.27 -8.71 -2.50
CA ILE A 44 0.81 -7.78 -2.82
C ILE A 44 2.08 -8.34 -2.20
N THR A 45 3.14 -8.40 -2.99
CA THR A 45 4.45 -8.85 -2.53
C THR A 45 5.50 -7.80 -2.82
N SER A 46 6.54 -7.76 -1.98
CA SER A 46 7.78 -7.06 -2.31
C SER A 46 8.38 -7.61 -3.63
N PRO A 47 9.19 -6.83 -4.35
CA PRO A 47 9.88 -7.30 -5.53
C PRO A 47 10.71 -8.55 -5.22
N ALA A 48 10.78 -9.49 -6.18
CA ALA A 48 11.50 -10.76 -6.09
C ALA A 48 11.04 -11.78 -5.01
N PHE A 49 9.98 -11.49 -4.23
CA PHE A 49 9.44 -12.44 -3.25
C PHE A 49 9.16 -13.83 -3.86
N PRO A 50 9.55 -14.96 -3.23
CA PRO A 50 10.03 -15.11 -1.84
C PRO A 50 11.55 -14.97 -1.67
N HIS A 51 12.27 -14.51 -2.68
CA HIS A 51 13.68 -14.13 -2.56
C HIS A 51 13.82 -12.73 -1.98
N SER A 52 15.05 -12.36 -1.61
CA SER A 52 15.32 -11.06 -1.02
C SER A 52 14.99 -9.92 -1.99
N TYR A 53 14.39 -8.86 -1.48
CA TYR A 53 14.06 -7.70 -2.31
C TYR A 53 15.36 -6.96 -2.73
N PRO A 54 15.42 -6.38 -3.94
CA PRO A 54 16.60 -5.64 -4.36
C PRO A 54 16.79 -4.36 -3.53
N PRO A 55 18.00 -3.76 -3.52
CA PRO A 55 18.22 -2.44 -2.92
C PRO A 55 17.55 -1.31 -3.70
N ASP A 56 17.55 -0.09 -3.14
CA ASP A 56 17.10 1.15 -3.79
C ASP A 56 15.67 1.07 -4.37
N GLN A 57 14.74 0.49 -3.62
CA GLN A 57 13.35 0.30 -4.04
C GLN A 57 12.44 1.42 -3.55
N HIS A 58 11.55 1.86 -4.42
CA HIS A 58 10.46 2.78 -4.11
C HIS A 58 9.18 2.32 -4.82
N CYS A 59 8.47 1.36 -4.21
CA CYS A 59 7.32 0.71 -4.81
C CYS A 59 6.02 1.34 -4.32
N SER A 60 5.04 1.43 -5.22
CA SER A 60 3.70 1.91 -4.92
C SER A 60 2.66 0.95 -5.47
N TYR A 61 1.76 0.50 -4.59
CA TYR A 61 0.64 -0.37 -4.93
C TYR A 61 -0.66 0.35 -4.54
N ARG A 62 -1.41 0.84 -5.51
CA ARG A 62 -2.68 1.54 -5.28
C ARG A 62 -3.84 0.59 -5.44
N LEU A 63 -4.60 0.39 -4.38
CA LEU A 63 -5.83 -0.37 -4.35
C LEU A 63 -7.00 0.61 -4.39
N LYS A 64 -7.93 0.41 -5.32
CA LYS A 64 -9.12 1.27 -5.45
C LYS A 64 -10.34 0.48 -5.86
N ALA A 65 -11.39 0.52 -5.04
CA ALA A 65 -12.70 0.04 -5.42
C ALA A 65 -13.45 1.08 -6.27
N SER A 66 -14.28 0.61 -7.20
CA SER A 66 -15.15 1.47 -8.01
C SER A 66 -16.31 2.07 -7.21
N SER A 67 -16.66 1.45 -6.08
CA SER A 67 -17.75 1.85 -5.19
C SER A 67 -17.24 2.09 -3.77
N ASN A 68 -17.79 3.10 -3.11
CA ASN A 68 -17.52 3.39 -1.70
C ASN A 68 -18.19 2.40 -0.73
N ALA A 69 -19.01 1.48 -1.23
CA ALA A 69 -19.59 0.39 -0.45
C ALA A 69 -18.62 -0.79 -0.23
N LEU A 70 -17.43 -0.74 -0.84
CA LEU A 70 -16.35 -1.69 -0.58
C LEU A 70 -15.28 -1.02 0.27
N ILE A 71 -14.79 -1.76 1.25
CA ILE A 71 -13.65 -1.40 2.08
C ILE A 71 -12.47 -2.31 1.79
N ILE A 72 -11.28 -1.91 2.23
CA ILE A 72 -10.05 -2.68 2.05
C ILE A 72 -9.60 -3.23 3.41
N HIS A 73 -9.40 -4.54 3.47
CA HIS A 73 -8.80 -5.21 4.62
C HIS A 73 -7.47 -5.84 4.21
N LEU A 74 -6.42 -5.60 4.98
CA LEU A 74 -5.08 -6.12 4.73
C LEU A 74 -4.69 -7.10 5.85
N THR A 75 -4.22 -8.28 5.45
CA THR A 75 -3.65 -9.28 6.36
C THR A 75 -2.20 -9.55 5.97
N PHE A 76 -1.26 -9.39 6.90
CA PHE A 76 0.15 -9.72 6.68
C PHE A 76 0.33 -11.24 6.78
N ILE A 77 0.82 -11.86 5.70
CA ILE A 77 1.08 -13.30 5.63
C ILE A 77 2.55 -13.60 5.94
N GLU A 78 3.44 -12.79 5.38
CA GLU A 78 4.89 -12.83 5.62
C GLU A 78 5.39 -11.40 5.76
N PHE A 79 6.32 -11.19 6.70
CA PHE A 79 6.91 -9.88 6.94
C PHE A 79 8.34 -10.02 7.48
N ASP A 80 9.31 -9.66 6.65
CA ASP A 80 10.73 -9.74 6.94
C ASP A 80 11.42 -8.57 6.22
N LEU A 81 11.63 -7.47 6.96
CA LEU A 81 12.37 -6.28 6.53
C LEU A 81 13.52 -6.00 7.50
N GLU A 82 14.43 -5.12 7.10
CA GLU A 82 15.46 -4.61 8.00
C GLU A 82 14.84 -4.06 9.29
N LYS A 83 15.47 -4.33 10.43
CA LYS A 83 14.96 -3.91 11.74
C LYS A 83 15.18 -2.41 11.97
N LYS A 84 14.52 -1.89 13.01
CA LYS A 84 14.72 -0.53 13.51
C LYS A 84 16.19 -0.24 13.75
N THR A 85 16.66 0.96 13.38
CA THR A 85 18.07 1.33 13.62
C THR A 85 18.34 1.44 15.12
N GLU A 86 19.49 0.94 15.59
CA GLU A 86 19.84 0.93 17.02
C GLU A 86 19.92 2.33 17.62
N ARG A 87 20.29 3.33 16.80
CA ARG A 87 20.46 4.71 17.25
C ARG A 87 19.13 5.43 17.53
N SER A 88 18.13 5.23 16.67
CA SER A 88 16.86 5.95 16.77
C SER A 88 15.71 5.09 17.28
N GLY A 89 15.82 3.76 17.22
CA GLY A 89 14.70 2.86 17.46
C GLY A 89 13.59 3.00 16.40
N GLN A 90 13.90 3.51 15.21
CA GLN A 90 12.94 3.76 14.13
C GLN A 90 13.28 2.99 12.86
N CYS A 91 12.25 2.73 12.05
CA CYS A 91 12.35 2.17 10.71
C CYS A 91 12.79 3.27 9.72
N LEU A 92 14.10 3.38 9.48
CA LEU A 92 14.67 4.44 8.63
C LEU A 92 15.14 3.95 7.27
N ASN A 93 15.60 2.70 7.20
CA ASN A 93 16.23 2.13 6.00
C ASN A 93 15.17 1.47 5.11
N ASP A 94 14.57 0.40 5.62
CA ASP A 94 13.57 -0.37 4.89
C ASP A 94 12.26 -0.34 5.66
N PHE A 95 11.18 0.05 4.98
CA PHE A 95 9.87 0.15 5.61
C PHE A 95 8.72 0.12 4.62
N VAL A 96 7.55 -0.28 5.11
CA VAL A 96 6.27 -0.07 4.43
C VAL A 96 5.43 0.93 5.20
N VAL A 97 4.73 1.80 4.48
CA VAL A 97 3.66 2.66 5.00
C VAL A 97 2.39 2.47 4.18
N PHE A 98 1.25 2.77 4.80
CA PHE A 98 -0.05 2.73 4.17
C PHE A 98 -0.63 4.15 4.15
N VAL A 99 -1.03 4.61 2.99
CA VAL A 99 -1.72 5.89 2.79
C VAL A 99 -3.19 5.59 2.56
N ILE A 100 -4.04 6.03 3.46
CA ILE A 100 -5.48 5.80 3.44
C ILE A 100 -6.15 7.12 3.08
N THR A 101 -6.90 7.15 1.98
CA THR A 101 -7.64 8.35 1.55
C THR A 101 -9.07 8.28 2.07
N ASP A 102 -9.45 9.21 2.95
CA ASP A 102 -10.81 9.27 3.49
C ASP A 102 -11.84 9.76 2.46
N ARG A 103 -13.12 9.74 2.86
CA ARG A 103 -14.24 10.12 1.98
C ARG A 103 -14.22 11.61 1.62
N GLU A 104 -13.52 12.44 2.38
CA GLU A 104 -13.30 13.86 2.10
C GLU A 104 -12.06 14.10 1.20
N GLY A 105 -11.34 13.04 0.83
CA GLY A 105 -10.14 13.10 0.00
C GLY A 105 -8.87 13.47 0.77
N ARG A 106 -8.87 13.40 2.11
CA ARG A 106 -7.66 13.62 2.92
C ARG A 106 -6.88 12.32 3.07
N GLU A 107 -5.56 12.43 2.98
CA GLU A 107 -4.66 11.30 3.14
C GLU A 107 -4.19 11.17 4.59
N HIS A 108 -4.29 9.95 5.12
CA HIS A 108 -3.77 9.57 6.43
C HIS A 108 -2.68 8.52 6.24
N VAL A 109 -1.48 8.81 6.74
CA VAL A 109 -0.33 7.91 6.62
C VAL A 109 -0.12 7.17 7.93
N THR A 110 0.01 5.85 7.87
CA THR A 110 0.34 5.03 9.04
C THR A 110 1.76 5.27 9.53
N GLU A 111 2.10 4.66 10.67
CA GLU A 111 3.51 4.50 11.02
C GLU A 111 4.28 3.67 9.98
N ARG A 112 5.61 3.68 10.11
CA ARG A 112 6.51 2.84 9.31
C ARG A 112 6.64 1.47 9.95
N PHE A 113 6.33 0.44 9.18
CA PHE A 113 6.50 -0.94 9.60
C PHE A 113 7.81 -1.50 9.05
N CYS A 114 8.60 -2.17 9.91
CA CYS A 114 9.84 -2.84 9.55
C CYS A 114 10.19 -3.93 10.58
N GLY A 115 11.26 -4.69 10.32
CA GLY A 115 11.63 -5.84 11.13
C GLY A 115 10.93 -7.13 10.71
N THR A 116 10.90 -8.10 11.63
CA THR A 116 10.43 -9.47 11.37
C THR A 116 9.17 -9.84 12.15
N GLU A 117 8.60 -8.89 12.88
CA GLU A 117 7.35 -9.08 13.61
C GLU A 117 6.19 -8.86 12.63
N ILE A 118 5.28 -9.83 12.53
CA ILE A 118 4.11 -9.73 11.65
C ILE A 118 3.19 -8.63 12.19
N PRO A 119 2.91 -7.55 11.42
CA PRO A 119 2.01 -6.49 11.89
C PRO A 119 0.57 -6.97 12.03
N GLU A 120 -0.19 -6.29 12.89
CA GLU A 120 -1.63 -6.51 13.02
C GLU A 120 -2.37 -6.19 11.70
N PRO A 121 -3.47 -6.91 11.40
CA PRO A 121 -4.28 -6.62 10.21
C PRO A 121 -4.78 -5.17 10.18
N ILE A 122 -4.78 -4.57 8.99
CA ILE A 122 -5.29 -3.21 8.79
C ILE A 122 -6.67 -3.31 8.16
N GLN A 123 -7.69 -2.87 8.89
CA GLN A 123 -9.04 -2.72 8.35
C GLN A 123 -9.35 -1.24 8.12
N THR A 124 -9.59 -0.87 6.86
CA THR A 124 -9.99 0.51 6.51
C THR A 124 -11.51 0.63 6.46
N MET A 125 -12.02 1.87 6.53
CA MET A 125 -13.41 2.22 6.17
C MET A 125 -13.45 2.87 4.78
N GLN A 126 -12.37 2.74 4.01
CA GLN A 126 -12.11 3.48 2.78
C GLN A 126 -11.99 2.52 1.60
N SER A 127 -12.47 2.99 0.45
CA SER A 127 -12.41 2.29 -0.83
C SER A 127 -11.07 2.47 -1.56
N GLU A 128 -10.17 3.27 -1.00
CA GLU A 128 -8.86 3.57 -1.58
C GLU A 128 -7.74 3.48 -0.52
N LEU A 129 -6.66 2.80 -0.88
CA LEU A 129 -5.46 2.64 -0.06
C LEU A 129 -4.24 2.52 -0.97
N VAL A 130 -3.12 3.14 -0.58
CA VAL A 130 -1.83 2.99 -1.24
C VAL A 130 -0.85 2.33 -0.28
N VAL A 131 -0.23 1.23 -0.71
CA VAL A 131 0.91 0.62 -0.03
C VAL A 131 2.18 1.22 -0.63
N MET A 132 3.03 1.83 0.19
CA MET A 132 4.33 2.34 -0.24
C MET A 132 5.45 1.58 0.45
N PHE A 133 6.33 0.96 -0.34
CA PHE A 133 7.49 0.24 0.14
C PHE A 133 8.77 0.97 -0.24
N THR A 134 9.64 1.18 0.73
CA THR A 134 10.98 1.75 0.52
C THR A 134 12.03 0.77 1.01
N ALA A 135 13.05 0.54 0.19
CA ALA A 135 14.27 -0.16 0.56
C ALA A 135 15.48 0.70 0.16
N SER A 136 16.49 0.75 1.01
CA SER A 136 17.67 1.59 0.78
C SER A 136 18.86 0.78 0.31
N GLN A 137 19.47 -0.01 1.19
CA GLN A 137 20.72 -0.72 0.92
C GLN A 137 20.49 -2.20 0.59
N ALA A 138 21.54 -2.85 0.09
CA ALA A 138 21.52 -4.30 -0.14
C ALA A 138 21.29 -5.03 1.18
N ASN A 139 20.30 -5.92 1.20
CA ASN A 139 19.91 -6.66 2.38
C ASN A 139 19.53 -8.11 2.00
N GLU A 140 19.46 -8.98 3.01
CA GLU A 140 19.18 -10.41 2.84
C GLU A 140 17.72 -10.76 3.20
N HIS A 141 16.86 -9.77 3.41
CA HIS A 141 15.50 -9.96 3.91
C HIS A 141 14.52 -10.33 2.80
N LYS A 142 13.58 -11.25 3.06
CA LYS A 142 12.64 -11.77 2.05
C LYS A 142 11.60 -10.74 1.60
N GLY A 143 11.37 -9.72 2.41
CA GLY A 143 10.34 -8.71 2.17
C GLY A 143 9.00 -9.10 2.75
N PHE A 144 7.92 -8.86 2.02
CA PHE A 144 6.57 -9.06 2.55
C PHE A 144 5.65 -9.73 1.54
N LYS A 145 4.63 -10.40 2.09
CA LYS A 145 3.44 -10.85 1.37
C LYS A 145 2.21 -10.43 2.16
N ILE A 146 1.42 -9.55 1.58
CA ILE A 146 0.20 -9.01 2.18
C ILE A 146 -0.98 -9.52 1.36
N ARG A 147 -1.97 -10.10 2.02
CA ARG A 147 -3.27 -10.42 1.44
C ARG A 147 -4.15 -9.18 1.54
N TYR A 148 -4.78 -8.79 0.44
CA TYR A 148 -5.82 -7.76 0.47
C TYR A 148 -7.18 -8.39 0.17
N ASP A 149 -8.20 -7.89 0.84
CA ASP A 149 -9.60 -8.20 0.60
C ASP A 149 -10.37 -6.91 0.35
N PHE A 150 -11.07 -6.85 -0.79
CA PHE A 150 -12.18 -5.91 -0.97
C PHE A 150 -13.44 -6.56 -0.41
N ILE A 151 -14.01 -5.96 0.64
CA ILE A 151 -15.14 -6.52 1.38
C ILE A 151 -16.29 -5.51 1.35
N PRO A 152 -17.56 -5.93 1.18
CA PRO A 152 -18.69 -5.04 1.37
C PRO A 152 -18.70 -4.45 2.79
N GLU A 153 -18.88 -3.14 2.92
CA GLU A 153 -18.95 -2.42 4.19
C GLU A 153 -20.02 -3.01 5.12
N GLU A 154 -21.15 -3.46 4.56
CA GLU A 154 -22.26 -4.13 5.28
C GLU A 154 -21.85 -5.41 6.01
N ARG A 155 -20.74 -6.04 5.63
CA ARG A 155 -20.23 -7.24 6.30
C ARG A 155 -19.37 -6.93 7.51
N ILE A 156 -19.01 -5.67 7.71
CA ILE A 156 -18.32 -5.24 8.92
C ILE A 156 -19.38 -5.16 10.01
N PRO A 157 -19.25 -5.93 11.11
CA PRO A 157 -20.12 -5.76 12.25
C PRO A 157 -19.98 -4.31 12.70
N GLU A 158 -21.07 -3.53 12.63
CA GLU A 158 -21.07 -2.23 13.28
C GLU A 158 -20.67 -2.48 14.74
N PRO A 159 -19.71 -1.70 15.29
CA PRO A 159 -19.53 -1.72 16.73
C PRO A 159 -20.92 -1.48 17.32
N PRO A 160 -21.38 -2.30 18.29
CA PRO A 160 -22.73 -2.18 18.81
C PRO A 160 -22.94 -0.71 19.12
N ALA A 161 -23.92 -0.10 18.43
CA ALA A 161 -24.29 1.27 18.67
C ALA A 161 -24.31 1.47 20.18
N SER A 162 -23.75 2.56 20.68
CA SER A 162 -23.74 2.89 22.09
C SER A 162 -25.15 3.21 22.59
N THR A 163 -26.06 2.26 22.48
CA THR A 163 -27.30 2.08 23.20
C THR A 163 -27.04 0.78 23.97
N SER A 164 -26.67 0.79 25.25
CA SER A 164 -27.48 1.36 26.32
C SER A 164 -26.77 1.20 27.67
N ILE A 165 -25.87 2.11 28.02
CA ILE A 165 -25.74 2.54 29.43
C ILE A 165 -26.24 3.98 29.52
N GLU A 166 -25.87 4.84 28.57
CA GLU A 166 -26.38 6.22 28.52
C GLU A 166 -27.89 6.31 28.26
N THR A 167 -28.45 5.49 27.35
CA THR A 167 -29.90 5.48 27.09
C THR A 167 -30.71 4.93 28.26
N LEU A 168 -30.19 3.92 28.98
CA LEU A 168 -30.81 3.40 30.21
C LEU A 168 -30.73 4.41 31.35
N ALA A 169 -29.62 5.16 31.46
CA ALA A 169 -29.49 6.24 32.43
C ALA A 169 -30.49 7.37 32.13
N ILE A 170 -30.61 7.81 30.87
CA ILE A 170 -31.55 8.87 30.49
C ILE A 170 -33.01 8.45 30.68
N ALA A 171 -33.36 7.20 30.34
CA ALA A 171 -34.71 6.66 30.58
C ALA A 171 -35.03 6.55 32.08
N GLY A 172 -34.07 6.09 32.89
CA GLY A 172 -34.22 6.00 34.35
C GLY A 172 -34.38 7.36 35.03
N ILE A 173 -33.65 8.38 34.57
CA ILE A 173 -33.76 9.75 35.10
C ILE A 173 -35.13 10.36 34.71
N ALA A 174 -35.61 10.11 33.49
CA ALA A 174 -36.93 10.59 33.05
C ALA A 174 -38.10 9.95 33.80
N GLU A 175 -37.98 8.67 34.20
CA GLU A 175 -39.01 7.97 34.96
C GLU A 175 -39.06 8.40 36.44
N GLU A 176 -37.90 8.66 37.05
CA GLU A 176 -37.81 9.21 38.41
C GLU A 176 -38.36 10.65 38.49
N ALA A 177 -38.13 11.47 37.46
CA ALA A 177 -38.69 12.82 37.38
C ALA A 177 -40.22 12.83 37.26
N ARG A 178 -40.82 11.84 36.56
CA ARG A 178 -42.28 11.71 36.45
C ARG A 178 -42.95 11.25 37.75
N ARG A 179 -42.24 10.53 38.62
CA ARG A 179 -42.77 10.11 39.94
C ARG A 179 -42.70 11.20 41.02
N ARG A 180 -42.01 12.31 40.76
CA ARG A 180 -41.82 13.42 41.73
C ARG A 180 -42.62 14.68 41.42
N ILE A 181 -43.47 14.66 40.40
CA ILE A 181 -44.42 15.75 40.14
C ILE A 181 -45.73 15.37 40.85
N PRO A 182 -46.14 16.08 41.92
CA PRO A 182 -47.41 15.84 42.62
C PRO A 182 -48.63 16.27 41.80
#